data_AF-A0A951L9V5-F1
#
_entry.id   AF-A0A951L9V5-F1
#
_cell.length_a   1.000
_cell.length_b   1.000
_cell.length_c   1.000
_cell.angle_alpha   90.00
_cell.angle_beta   90.00
_cell.angle_gamma   90.00
#
_symmetry.space_group_name_H-M   'P 1'
#
loop_
_entity.id
_entity.type
_entity.pdbx_description
1 polymer ?
#
loop_
_entity_poly.entity_id
_entity_poly.type
_entity_poly.pdbx_seq_one_letter_code
_entity_poly.pdbx_strand_id
1 'polypeptide(L)'
;MKKFALAAALLASAIQPSFAACDTQSAREAEQAIRYVTDLMVVSSACRDTTYAEFRLRNKDQIISYQKAMITHLHGNAAFDKWNTSLANIAAQKQAGLTTTQVCQQQATMLKQASLQDPKAFRAYVATQVTSPAAPAAVAARSTKCR
;
A
#
# COMPACT_ATOMS: atom_id res chain seq x y z
N MET A 1 45.66 12.54 -19.78
CA MET A 1 45.54 11.07 -19.66
C MET A 1 45.47 10.68 -18.19
N LYS A 2 44.61 9.70 -17.84
CA LYS A 2 44.43 9.04 -16.52
C LYS A 2 43.52 9.79 -15.53
N LYS A 3 42.52 9.20 -14.88
CA LYS A 3 41.85 7.87 -14.88
C LYS A 3 40.50 8.13 -14.20
N PHE A 4 39.37 7.87 -14.86
CA PHE A 4 38.05 7.91 -14.21
C PHE A 4 37.86 6.62 -13.41
N ALA A 5 37.68 6.75 -12.10
CA ALA A 5 37.27 5.66 -11.23
C ALA A 5 35.75 5.44 -11.40
N LEU A 6 35.37 4.36 -12.10
CA LEU A 6 34.01 3.85 -12.14
C LEU A 6 33.72 3.13 -10.81
N ALA A 7 32.96 3.78 -9.94
CA ALA A 7 32.33 3.12 -8.80
C ALA A 7 31.12 2.31 -9.31
N ALA A 8 31.28 1.00 -9.44
CA ALA A 8 30.18 0.09 -9.67
C ALA A 8 29.33 0.01 -8.39
N ALA A 9 28.17 0.66 -8.41
CA ALA A 9 27.17 0.54 -7.35
C ALA A 9 26.64 -0.90 -7.33
N LEU A 10 26.89 -1.59 -6.22
CA LEU A 10 26.32 -2.89 -5.89
C LEU A 10 24.78 -2.79 -5.88
N LEU A 11 24.14 -3.34 -6.90
CA LEU A 11 22.73 -3.72 -6.83
C LEU A 11 22.61 -4.92 -5.89
N ALA A 12 22.53 -4.65 -4.59
CA ALA A 12 22.07 -5.61 -3.60
C ALA A 12 20.58 -5.89 -3.85
N SER A 13 20.31 -6.78 -4.81
CA SER A 13 19.02 -7.44 -4.92
C SER A 13 18.91 -8.34 -3.71
N ALA A 14 18.27 -7.87 -2.64
CA ALA A 14 17.84 -8.74 -1.56
C ALA A 14 16.83 -9.73 -2.16
N ILE A 15 17.31 -10.90 -2.58
CA ILE A 15 16.47 -12.04 -2.94
C ILE A 15 15.86 -12.50 -1.62
N GLN A 16 14.73 -11.91 -1.26
CA GLN A 16 13.86 -12.53 -0.27
C GLN A 16 13.36 -13.84 -0.89
N PRO A 17 13.36 -14.97 -0.16
CA PRO A 17 12.76 -16.19 -0.64
C PRO A 17 11.32 -15.88 -1.03
N SER A 18 11.04 -15.94 -2.33
CA SER A 18 9.70 -15.68 -2.84
C SER A 18 8.81 -16.83 -2.37
N PHE A 19 7.97 -16.57 -1.36
CA PHE A 19 6.83 -17.42 -1.01
C PHE A 19 5.74 -17.33 -2.12
N ALA A 20 6.16 -17.34 -3.38
CA ALA A 20 5.35 -17.09 -4.57
C ALA A 20 4.21 -18.12 -4.73
N ALA A 21 4.31 -19.27 -4.09
CA ALA A 21 3.31 -20.34 -4.16
C ALA A 21 2.03 -20.06 -3.35
N CYS A 22 2.06 -19.18 -2.34
CA CYS A 22 0.89 -18.87 -1.50
C CYS A 22 0.36 -17.44 -1.68
N ASP A 23 1.01 -16.65 -2.53
CA ASP A 23 0.63 -15.27 -2.76
C ASP A 23 -0.24 -15.17 -4.02
N THR A 24 -1.56 -15.15 -3.81
CA THR A 24 -2.53 -15.06 -4.90
C THR A 24 -2.57 -13.64 -5.46
N GLN A 25 -2.88 -13.49 -6.75
CA GLN A 25 -3.08 -12.18 -7.37
C GLN A 25 -4.12 -11.34 -6.60
N SER A 26 -5.19 -11.97 -6.13
CA SER A 26 -6.21 -11.34 -5.30
C SER A 26 -5.69 -10.86 -3.94
N ALA A 27 -4.72 -11.56 -3.33
CA ALA A 27 -4.09 -11.12 -2.08
C ALA A 27 -3.21 -9.89 -2.33
N ARG A 28 -2.43 -9.87 -3.42
CA ARG A 28 -1.63 -8.69 -3.80
C ARG A 28 -2.50 -7.48 -4.09
N GLU A 29 -3.59 -7.64 -4.84
CA GLU A 29 -4.54 -6.55 -5.09
C GLU A 29 -5.16 -6.05 -3.79
N ALA A 30 -5.63 -6.95 -2.93
CA ALA A 30 -6.17 -6.59 -1.63
C ALA A 30 -5.15 -5.84 -0.76
N GLU A 31 -3.91 -6.28 -0.77
CA GLU A 31 -2.84 -5.62 -0.03
C GLU A 31 -2.58 -4.19 -0.53
N GLN A 32 -2.43 -4.01 -1.85
CA GLN A 32 -2.22 -2.68 -2.44
C GLN A 32 -3.42 -1.76 -2.19
N ALA A 33 -4.64 -2.30 -2.24
CA ALA A 33 -5.84 -1.55 -1.90
C ALA A 33 -5.83 -1.04 -0.46
N ILE A 34 -5.54 -1.91 0.51
CA ILE A 34 -5.50 -1.49 1.93
C ILE A 34 -4.36 -0.51 2.18
N ARG A 35 -3.18 -0.69 1.57
CA ARG A 35 -2.08 0.28 1.65
C ARG A 35 -2.50 1.65 1.14
N TYR A 36 -3.14 1.71 -0.03
CA TYR A 36 -3.64 2.96 -0.62
C TYR A 36 -4.67 3.65 0.29
N VAL A 37 -5.64 2.89 0.81
CA VAL A 37 -6.67 3.41 1.71
C VAL A 37 -6.07 3.94 3.01
N THR A 38 -5.07 3.25 3.56
CA THR A 38 -4.35 3.68 4.77
C THR A 38 -3.52 4.95 4.53
N ASP A 39 -2.77 5.01 3.43
CA ASP A 39 -2.03 6.23 3.05
C ASP A 39 -3.02 7.40 2.84
N LEU A 40 -4.18 7.16 2.18
CA LEU A 40 -5.20 8.18 1.92
C LEU A 40 -5.81 8.72 3.23
N MET A 41 -6.08 7.84 4.18
CA MET A 41 -6.57 8.20 5.51
C MET A 41 -5.59 9.12 6.24
N VAL A 42 -4.31 8.73 6.28
CA VAL A 42 -3.27 9.50 6.98
C VAL A 42 -3.07 10.87 6.32
N VAL A 43 -2.97 10.92 4.99
CA VAL A 43 -2.84 12.18 4.23
C VAL A 43 -4.05 13.08 4.44
N SER A 44 -5.27 12.55 4.30
CA SER A 44 -6.49 13.35 4.47
C SER A 44 -6.58 13.92 5.89
N SER A 45 -6.19 13.13 6.90
CA SER A 45 -6.13 13.59 8.29
C SER A 45 -5.08 14.70 8.49
N ALA A 46 -3.87 14.53 7.95
CA ALA A 46 -2.81 15.53 8.04
C ALA A 46 -3.24 16.85 7.37
N CYS A 47 -3.91 16.77 6.22
CA CYS A 47 -4.37 17.91 5.44
C CYS A 47 -5.73 18.49 5.86
N ARG A 48 -6.40 17.87 6.85
CA ARG A 48 -7.77 18.24 7.27
C ARG A 48 -8.77 18.26 6.10
N ASP A 49 -8.67 17.26 5.22
CA ASP A 49 -9.43 17.15 3.99
C ASP A 49 -10.48 16.00 4.07
N THR A 50 -11.59 16.11 3.32
CA THR A 50 -12.71 15.14 3.37
C THR A 50 -12.56 13.96 2.41
N THR A 51 -11.54 13.95 1.55
CA THR A 51 -11.39 12.99 0.45
C THR A 51 -11.46 11.54 0.93
N TYR A 52 -10.77 11.18 2.02
CA TYR A 52 -10.85 9.83 2.57
C TYR A 52 -12.28 9.43 2.98
N ALA A 53 -13.00 10.33 3.66
CA ALA A 53 -14.34 10.03 4.13
C ALA A 53 -15.30 9.76 2.95
N GLU A 54 -15.24 10.61 1.93
CA GLU A 54 -16.05 10.46 0.72
C GLU A 54 -15.63 9.24 -0.11
N PHE A 55 -14.32 9.02 -0.27
CA PHE A 55 -13.77 7.86 -0.95
C PHE A 55 -14.28 6.57 -0.30
N ARG A 56 -14.21 6.47 1.03
CA ARG A 56 -14.67 5.29 1.78
C ARG A 56 -16.17 5.06 1.61
N LEU A 57 -16.97 6.13 1.56
CA LEU A 57 -18.42 6.01 1.32
C LEU A 57 -18.70 5.48 -0.08
N ARG A 58 -18.06 6.03 -1.12
CA ARG A 58 -18.22 5.58 -2.51
C ARG A 58 -17.74 4.14 -2.73
N ASN A 59 -16.68 3.73 -2.04
CA ASN A 59 -15.97 2.47 -2.29
C ASN A 59 -16.17 1.43 -1.17
N LYS A 60 -17.16 1.62 -0.29
CA LYS A 60 -17.39 0.81 0.93
C LYS A 60 -17.29 -0.68 0.67
N ASP A 61 -18.10 -1.20 -0.26
CA ASP A 61 -18.20 -2.64 -0.50
C ASP A 61 -16.89 -3.23 -1.05
N GLN A 62 -16.19 -2.46 -1.90
CA GLN A 62 -14.91 -2.86 -2.45
C GLN A 62 -13.83 -2.92 -1.37
N ILE A 63 -13.79 -1.94 -0.46
CA ILE A 63 -12.86 -1.93 0.68
C ILE A 63 -13.14 -3.13 1.58
N ILE A 64 -14.40 -3.42 1.92
CA ILE A 64 -14.78 -4.57 2.74
C ILE A 64 -14.34 -5.88 2.06
N SER A 65 -14.50 -6.00 0.74
CA SER A 65 -14.06 -7.18 -0.01
C SER A 65 -12.55 -7.40 0.12
N TYR A 66 -11.74 -6.33 0.00
CA TYR A 66 -10.29 -6.43 0.15
C TYR A 66 -9.87 -6.74 1.59
N GLN A 67 -10.55 -6.17 2.59
CA GLN A 67 -10.31 -6.52 3.99
C GLN A 67 -10.58 -8.01 4.24
N LYS A 68 -11.69 -8.55 3.73
CA LYS A 68 -12.00 -10.00 3.83
C LYS A 68 -10.93 -10.86 3.17
N ALA A 69 -10.47 -10.49 1.97
CA ALA A 69 -9.40 -11.21 1.29
C ALA A 69 -8.10 -11.22 2.13
N MET A 70 -7.73 -10.09 2.73
CA MET A 70 -6.56 -10.01 3.60
C MET A 70 -6.74 -10.77 4.91
N ILE A 71 -7.94 -10.78 5.51
CA ILE A 71 -8.25 -11.58 6.69
C ILE A 71 -8.07 -13.07 6.38
N THR A 72 -8.55 -13.54 5.22
CA THR A 72 -8.34 -14.91 4.76
C THR A 72 -6.86 -15.21 4.54
N HIS A 73 -6.14 -14.33 3.84
CA HIS A 73 -4.71 -14.47 3.56
C HIS A 73 -3.83 -14.49 4.82
N LEU A 74 -4.15 -13.63 5.79
CA LEU A 74 -3.42 -13.52 7.05
C LEU A 74 -3.92 -14.49 8.12
N HIS A 75 -4.89 -15.35 7.80
CA HIS A 75 -5.45 -16.36 8.70
C HIS A 75 -6.12 -15.79 9.96
N GLY A 76 -6.86 -14.70 9.82
CA GLY A 76 -7.79 -14.20 10.83
C GLY A 76 -7.67 -12.71 11.15
N ASN A 77 -8.67 -12.20 11.87
CA ASN A 77 -8.80 -10.78 12.20
C ASN A 77 -7.60 -10.26 13.01
N ALA A 78 -7.13 -11.00 14.02
CA ALA A 78 -6.03 -10.54 14.86
C ALA A 78 -4.71 -10.32 14.08
N ALA A 79 -4.43 -11.18 13.09
CA ALA A 79 -3.26 -11.04 12.22
C ALA A 79 -3.43 -9.86 11.27
N PHE A 80 -4.63 -9.70 10.70
CA PHE A 80 -5.00 -8.55 9.88
C PHE A 80 -4.88 -7.23 10.66
N ASP A 81 -5.43 -7.13 11.87
CA ASP A 81 -5.42 -5.92 12.68
C ASP A 81 -4.00 -5.50 13.06
N LYS A 82 -3.15 -6.46 13.43
CA LYS A 82 -1.73 -6.21 13.71
C LYS A 82 -1.01 -5.66 12.47
N TRP A 83 -1.24 -6.27 11.32
CA TRP A 83 -0.65 -5.84 10.05
C TRP A 83 -1.16 -4.47 9.63
N ASN A 84 -2.47 -4.22 9.69
CA ASN A 84 -3.08 -2.95 9.32
C ASN A 84 -2.63 -1.81 10.25
N THR A 85 -2.46 -2.10 11.55
CA THR A 85 -1.86 -1.16 12.51
C THR A 85 -0.41 -0.84 12.13
N SER A 86 0.39 -1.84 11.74
CA SER A 86 1.75 -1.59 11.27
C SER A 86 1.79 -0.74 10.00
N LEU A 87 0.83 -0.91 9.09
CA LEU A 87 0.71 -0.07 7.90
C LEU A 87 0.42 1.39 8.25
N ALA A 88 -0.52 1.62 9.17
CA ALA A 88 -0.85 2.96 9.62
C ALA A 88 0.36 3.65 10.26
N ASN A 89 1.14 2.93 11.06
CA ASN A 89 2.37 3.45 11.65
C ASN A 89 3.43 3.77 10.59
N ILE A 90 3.62 2.89 9.61
CA ILE A 90 4.55 3.13 8.49
C ILE A 90 4.10 4.38 7.70
N ALA A 91 2.81 4.49 7.38
CA ALA A 91 2.25 5.62 6.66
C ALA A 91 2.45 6.94 7.41
N ALA A 92 2.19 6.95 8.73
CA ALA A 92 2.44 8.11 9.58
C ALA A 92 3.94 8.48 9.64
N GLN A 93 4.82 7.49 9.74
CA GLN A 93 6.27 7.71 9.76
C GLN A 93 6.81 8.33 8.47
N LYS A 94 6.22 8.02 7.30
CA LYS A 94 6.59 8.68 6.02
C LYS A 94 6.44 10.20 6.07
N GLN A 95 5.58 10.71 6.96
CA GLN A 95 5.31 12.13 7.12
C GLN A 95 6.05 12.74 8.32
N ALA A 96 6.77 11.93 9.10
CA ALA A 96 7.51 12.43 10.26
C ALA A 96 8.58 13.43 9.83
N GLY A 97 8.59 14.60 10.49
CA GLY A 97 9.53 15.69 10.19
C GLY A 97 9.12 16.58 9.00
N LEU A 98 8.01 16.28 8.31
CA LEU A 98 7.44 17.18 7.31
C LEU A 98 6.43 18.12 7.94
N THR A 99 6.38 19.36 7.46
CA THR A 99 5.27 20.27 7.78
C THR A 99 4.00 19.81 7.08
N THR A 100 2.84 20.15 7.63
CA THR A 100 1.54 19.88 6.99
C THR A 100 1.50 20.39 5.55
N THR A 101 2.00 21.60 5.30
CA THR A 101 2.07 22.18 3.94
C THR A 101 2.85 21.29 2.98
N GLN A 102 4.01 20.76 3.41
CA GLN A 102 4.81 19.86 2.58
C GLN A 102 4.09 18.55 2.29
N VAL A 103 3.45 17.94 3.29
CA VAL A 103 2.66 16.71 3.10
C VAL A 103 1.55 16.94 2.08
N CYS A 104 0.78 18.03 2.22
CA CYS A 104 -0.37 18.29 1.34
C CYS A 104 0.05 18.64 -0.08
N GLN A 105 1.17 19.36 -0.27
CA GLN A 105 1.71 19.64 -1.60
C GLN A 105 2.21 18.36 -2.28
N GLN A 106 2.95 17.52 -1.56
CA GLN A 106 3.49 16.26 -2.11
C GLN A 106 2.37 15.26 -2.46
N GLN A 107 1.25 15.30 -1.74
CA GLN A 107 0.15 14.33 -1.87
C GLN A 107 -1.08 14.89 -2.59
N ALA A 108 -0.99 16.10 -3.16
CA ALA A 108 -2.11 16.73 -3.87
C ALA A 108 -2.65 15.85 -5.01
N THR A 109 -1.76 15.17 -5.75
CA THR A 109 -2.14 14.25 -6.82
C THR A 109 -2.92 13.05 -6.28
N MET A 110 -2.51 12.49 -5.13
CA MET A 110 -3.21 11.36 -4.51
C MET A 110 -4.63 11.75 -4.08
N LEU A 111 -4.78 12.90 -3.43
CA LEU A 111 -6.08 13.43 -3.00
C LEU A 111 -7.00 13.69 -4.20
N LYS A 112 -6.49 14.37 -5.24
CA LYS A 112 -7.24 14.61 -6.47
C LYS A 112 -7.62 13.33 -7.19
N GLN A 113 -6.76 12.32 -7.21
CA GLN A 113 -7.06 11.04 -7.83
C GLN A 113 -8.15 10.31 -7.04
N ALA A 114 -8.04 10.25 -5.71
CA ALA A 114 -9.01 9.59 -4.85
C ALA A 114 -10.41 10.24 -4.93
N SER A 115 -10.49 11.57 -5.07
CA SER A 115 -11.78 12.26 -5.18
C SER A 115 -12.56 11.87 -6.44
N LEU A 116 -11.88 11.39 -7.48
CA LEU A 116 -12.48 10.95 -8.75
C LEU A 116 -12.69 9.43 -8.84
N GLN A 117 -12.20 8.65 -7.88
CA GLN A 117 -12.28 7.19 -7.92
C GLN A 117 -13.65 6.68 -7.43
N ASP A 118 -14.43 6.17 -8.37
CA ASP A 118 -15.55 5.26 -8.15
C ASP A 118 -15.05 3.81 -7.93
N PRO A 119 -15.93 2.84 -7.60
CA PRO A 119 -15.52 1.45 -7.37
C PRO A 119 -14.81 0.79 -8.56
N LYS A 120 -15.16 1.15 -9.80
CA LYS A 120 -14.51 0.57 -10.99
C LYS A 120 -13.12 1.16 -11.17
N ALA A 121 -12.99 2.48 -11.06
CA ALA A 121 -11.72 3.19 -11.15
C ALA A 121 -10.76 2.80 -10.02
N PHE A 122 -11.27 2.61 -8.80
CA PHE A 122 -10.46 2.14 -7.67
C PHE A 122 -9.89 0.75 -7.91
N ARG A 123 -10.71 -0.22 -8.36
CA ARG A 123 -10.22 -1.55 -8.72
C ARG A 123 -9.17 -1.52 -9.82
N ALA A 124 -9.42 -0.75 -10.88
CA ALA A 124 -8.49 -0.62 -11.99
C ALA A 124 -7.15 -0.03 -11.51
N TYR A 125 -7.20 1.02 -10.69
CA TYR A 125 -6.01 1.61 -10.09
C TYR A 125 -5.23 0.58 -9.26
N VAL A 126 -5.89 -0.15 -8.36
CA VAL A 126 -5.25 -1.19 -7.54
C VAL A 126 -4.60 -2.27 -8.41
N ALA A 127 -5.27 -2.73 -9.46
CA ALA A 127 -4.72 -3.73 -10.39
C ALA A 127 -3.42 -3.23 -11.05
N THR A 128 -3.36 -1.96 -11.46
CA THR A 128 -2.12 -1.37 -12.02
C THR A 128 -0.99 -1.28 -10.99
N GLN A 129 -1.32 -1.06 -9.71
CA GLN A 129 -0.32 -0.99 -8.64
C GLN A 129 0.36 -2.33 -8.39
N VAL A 130 -0.34 -3.46 -8.57
CA VAL A 130 0.24 -4.80 -8.39
C VAL A 130 1.33 -5.11 -9.42
N THR A 131 1.22 -4.54 -10.62
CA THR A 131 2.21 -4.70 -11.69
C THR A 131 3.33 -3.65 -11.66
N SER A 132 3.28 -2.70 -10.71
CA SER A 132 4.27 -1.63 -10.63
C SER A 132 5.63 -2.18 -10.18
N PRO A 133 6.74 -1.78 -10.82
CA PRO A 133 8.09 -2.12 -10.35
C PRO A 133 8.39 -1.60 -8.94
N ALA A 134 7.65 -0.61 -8.46
CA ALA A 134 7.75 -0.04 -7.12
C ALA A 134 6.78 -0.68 -6.10
N ALA A 135 6.03 -1.73 -6.50
CA ALA A 135 5.13 -2.42 -5.60
C ALA A 135 5.94 -3.03 -4.43
N PRO A 136 5.54 -2.79 -3.17
CA PRO A 136 6.19 -3.43 -2.04
C PRO A 136 6.01 -4.94 -2.14
N ALA A 137 7.00 -5.68 -1.63
CA ALA A 137 6.90 -7.13 -1.50
C ALA A 137 5.62 -7.49 -0.73
N ALA A 138 4.91 -8.51 -1.23
CA ALA A 138 3.69 -8.97 -0.62
C ALA A 138 3.92 -9.44 0.81
N VAL A 139 2.97 -9.16 1.70
CA VAL A 139 3.00 -9.66 3.05
C VAL A 139 2.82 -11.18 3.02
N ALA A 140 3.85 -11.90 3.45
CA ALA A 140 3.79 -13.35 3.51
C ALA A 140 2.75 -13.80 4.53
N ALA A 141 1.85 -14.69 4.12
CA ALA A 141 1.02 -15.45 5.05
C ALA A 141 1.95 -16.28 5.95
N ARG A 142 1.85 -16.11 7.28
CA ARG A 142 2.56 -16.96 8.25
C ARG A 142 1.85 -18.32 8.34
N SER A 143 1.88 -19.12 7.29
CA SER A 143 1.33 -20.48 7.28
C SER A 143 2.44 -21.51 7.24
N THR A 144 2.42 -22.46 8.19
CA THR A 144 3.30 -23.64 8.22
C THR A 144 3.04 -24.62 7.08
N LYS A 145 1.91 -24.50 6.36
CA LYS A 145 1.62 -25.31 5.16
C LYS A 145 2.23 -24.74 3.87
N CYS A 146 2.86 -23.57 3.94
CA CYS A 146 3.61 -22.95 2.86
C CYS A 146 5.13 -22.95 3.15
N ARG A 147 5.58 -23.79 4.09
CA ARG A 147 6.98 -23.96 4.50
C ARG A 147 7.52 -25.29 3.99
#